data_AF-A0A2V7XTG3-F1
#
_entry.id   AF-A0A2V7XTG3-F1
#
_cell.length_a   1.000
_cell.length_b   1.000
_cell.length_c   1.000
_cell.angle_alpha   90.00
_cell.angle_beta   90.00
_cell.angle_gamma   90.00
#
_symmetry.space_group_name_H-M   'P 1'
#
loop_
_entity.id
_entity.type
_entity.pdbx_description
1 polymer ?
#
loop_
_entity_poly.entity_id
_entity_poly.type
_entity_poly.pdbx_seq_one_letter_code
_entity_poly.pdbx_strand_id
1 'polypeptide(L)' 'DATGIYALERMAKRCRHQKTVLILTEIREQPLRAIVRARKLELFGGRQNLAKNLDIALERARQVLSP' A
#
# COMPACT_ATOMS: atom_id res chain seq x y z
N ASP A 1 3.98 12.21 -8.87
CA ASP A 1 3.31 13.52 -8.76
C ASP A 1 1.93 13.34 -8.13
N ALA A 2 1.06 14.35 -8.12
CA ALA A 2 -0.29 14.25 -7.58
C ALA A 2 -1.16 13.20 -8.33
N THR A 3 -0.98 13.08 -9.65
CA THR A 3 -1.70 12.12 -10.49
C THR A 3 -1.38 10.68 -10.13
N GLY A 4 -0.10 10.35 -9.94
CA GLY A 4 0.32 9.00 -9.52
C GLY A 4 -0.22 8.61 -8.14
N ILE A 5 -0.23 9.55 -7.19
CA ILE A 5 -0.80 9.32 -5.86
C ILE A 5 -2.31 9.11 -5.94
N TYR A 6 -3.02 9.92 -6.72
CA TYR A 6 -4.45 9.76 -6.97
C TYR A 6 -4.79 8.39 -7.60
N ALA A 7 -3.97 7.91 -8.54
CA ALA A 7 -4.14 6.59 -9.14
C ALA A 7 -3.99 5.46 -8.10
N LEU A 8 -2.97 5.53 -7.23
CA LEU A 8 -2.79 4.58 -6.13
C LEU A 8 -3.97 4.58 -5.16
N GLU A 9 -4.54 5.75 -4.87
CA GLU A 9 -5.73 5.85 -4.02
C GLU A 9 -6.95 5.18 -4.63
N ARG A 10 -7.17 5.36 -5.94
CA ARG A 10 -8.26 4.67 -6.65
C ARG A 10 -8.07 3.15 -6.60
N MET A 11 -6.84 2.68 -6.74
CA MET A 11 -6.52 1.26 -6.60
C MET A 11 -6.83 0.76 -5.18
N ALA A 12 -6.35 1.45 -4.14
CA ALA A 12 -6.60 1.07 -2.74
C ALA A 12 -8.11 1.02 -2.42
N LYS A 13 -8.88 2.01 -2.88
CA LYS A 13 -10.34 2.04 -2.72
C LYS A 13 -11.02 0.87 -3.45
N ARG A 14 -10.57 0.54 -4.67
CA ARG A 14 -11.10 -0.58 -5.45
C ARG A 14 -10.79 -1.92 -4.76
N CYS A 15 -9.55 -2.14 -4.33
CA CYS A 15 -9.15 -3.35 -3.59
C CYS A 15 -9.99 -3.53 -2.33
N ARG A 16 -10.19 -2.46 -1.53
CA ARG A 16 -11.05 -2.48 -0.35
C ARG A 16 -12.49 -2.87 -0.67
N HIS A 17 -13.08 -2.29 -1.73
CA HIS A 17 -14.44 -2.63 -2.17
C HIS A 17 -14.56 -4.10 -2.59
N GLN A 18 -13.50 -4.65 -3.20
CA GLN A 18 -13.42 -6.05 -3.65
C GLN A 18 -12.95 -7.01 -2.56
N LYS A 19 -12.81 -6.57 -1.30
CA LYS A 19 -12.25 -7.37 -0.19
C LYS A 19 -10.87 -7.98 -0.51
N THR A 20 -10.07 -7.27 -1.32
CA THR A 20 -8.71 -7.64 -1.70
C THR A 20 -7.72 -6.78 -0.90
N VAL A 21 -6.67 -7.39 -0.37
CA VAL A 21 -5.61 -6.66 0.35
C VAL A 21 -4.57 -6.14 -0.65
N LEU A 22 -4.30 -4.84 -0.59
CA LEU A 22 -3.25 -4.18 -1.36
C LEU A 22 -1.98 -4.07 -0.50
N ILE A 23 -0.88 -4.58 -1.02
CA ILE A 23 0.47 -4.43 -0.45
C ILE A 23 1.32 -3.73 -1.50
N LEU A 24 1.92 -2.61 -1.15
CA LEU A 24 2.82 -1.86 -2.02
C LEU A 24 4.25 -2.22 -1.67
N THR A 25 5.10 -2.46 -2.66
CA THR A 25 6.52 -2.77 -2.46
C THR A 25 7.43 -1.86 -3.26
N GLU A 26 8.68 -1.70 -2.80
CA GLU A 26 9.73 -0.91 -3.46
C GLU A 26 9.30 0.53 -3.81
N ILE A 27 8.49 1.14 -2.94
CA ILE A 27 8.07 2.53 -3.12
C ILE A 27 9.30 3.44 -2.98
N ARG A 28 9.62 4.14 -4.06
CA ARG A 28 10.69 5.15 -4.05
C ARG A 28 10.37 6.27 -3.04
N GLU A 29 11.42 6.92 -2.54
CA GLU A 29 11.27 7.85 -1.41
C GLU A 29 10.29 9.00 -1.67
N GLN A 30 10.30 9.59 -2.86
CA GLN A 30 9.44 10.75 -3.16
C GLN A 30 7.93 10.39 -3.09
N PRO A 31 7.44 9.32 -3.75
CA PRO A 31 6.09 8.82 -3.54
C PRO A 31 5.78 8.45 -2.08
N LEU A 32 6.72 7.82 -1.38
CA LEU A 32 6.54 7.44 0.02
C LEU A 32 6.31 8.68 0.90
N ARG A 33 7.13 9.72 0.73
CA ARG A 33 6.96 11.01 1.42
C ARG A 33 5.61 11.65 1.10
N ALA A 34 5.13 11.55 -0.14
CA ALA A 34 3.82 12.08 -0.52
C ALA A 34 2.66 11.33 0.19
N ILE A 35 2.72 9.99 0.27
CA ILE A 35 1.74 9.17 1.00
C ILE A 35 1.69 9.55 2.49
N VAL A 36 2.86 9.70 3.11
CA VAL A 36 2.98 10.07 4.54
C VAL A 36 2.44 11.49 4.77
N ARG A 37 2.84 12.48 3.97
CA ARG A 37 2.37 13.86 4.09
C ARG A 37 0.87 14.00 3.91
N ALA A 38 0.28 13.23 3.00
CA ALA A 38 -1.14 13.23 2.78
C ALA A 38 -1.95 12.54 3.91
N ARG A 39 -1.30 12.01 4.95
CA ARG A 39 -1.90 11.21 6.04
C ARG A 39 -2.68 9.99 5.51
N LYS A 40 -2.20 9.39 4.41
CA LYS A 40 -2.89 8.29 3.70
C LYS A 40 -2.35 6.91 4.04
N LEU A 41 -1.46 6.77 5.02
CA LEU A 41 -0.91 5.47 5.44
C LEU A 41 -2.02 4.44 5.70
N GLU A 42 -3.07 4.81 6.43
CA GLU A 42 -4.19 3.92 6.74
C GLU A 42 -4.99 3.49 5.51
N LEU A 43 -5.08 4.33 4.48
CA LEU A 43 -5.74 3.98 3.23
C LEU A 43 -5.05 2.79 2.54
N PHE A 44 -3.74 2.66 2.72
CA PHE A 44 -2.92 1.59 2.16
C PHE A 44 -2.72 0.43 3.13
N GLY A 45 -3.48 0.34 4.22
CA GLY A 45 -3.35 -0.73 5.21
C GLY A 45 -2.18 -0.53 6.18
N GLY A 46 -1.80 0.72 6.45
CA GLY A 46 -0.78 1.07 7.42
C GLY A 46 0.64 0.74 6.97
N ARG A 47 1.59 0.82 7.92
CA ARG A 47 3.01 0.54 7.64
C ARG A 47 3.25 -0.91 7.23
N GLN A 48 2.46 -1.84 7.76
CA GLN A 48 2.59 -3.28 7.50
C GLN A 48 2.34 -3.66 6.03
N ASN A 49 1.62 -2.83 5.28
CA ASN A 49 1.33 -3.05 3.87
C ASN A 49 2.22 -2.21 2.94
N LEU A 50 3.24 -1.52 3.48
CA LEU A 50 4.31 -0.87 2.72
C LEU A 50 5.60 -1.68 2.88
N ALA A 51 5.80 -2.66 2.01
CA ALA A 51 6.94 -3.55 2.04
C ALA A 51 8.19 -2.90 1.42
N LYS A 52 9.36 -3.22 1.98
CA LYS A 52 10.64 -2.72 1.45
C LYS A 52 11.07 -3.44 0.17
N ASN A 53 10.65 -4.69 0.00
CA ASN A 53 10.98 -5.57 -1.14
C ASN A 53 9.88 -6.62 -1.34
N LEU A 54 10.01 -7.42 -2.40
CA LEU A 54 9.00 -8.41 -2.76
C LEU A 54 8.85 -9.51 -1.69
N ASP A 55 9.94 -9.98 -1.09
CA ASP A 55 9.90 -11.05 -0.08
C ASP A 55 9.07 -10.65 1.15
N ILE A 56 9.27 -9.43 1.65
CA ILE A 56 8.49 -8.88 2.77
C ILE A 56 7.02 -8.74 2.37
N ALA A 57 6.73 -8.37 1.12
CA ALA A 57 5.36 -8.26 0.63
C ALA A 57 4.66 -9.62 0.60
N LEU A 58 5.35 -10.67 0.13
CA LEU A 58 4.82 -12.03 0.11
C LEU A 58 4.63 -12.59 1.52
N GLU A 59 5.54 -12.29 2.45
CA GLU A 59 5.39 -12.69 3.84
C GLU A 59 4.17 -12.02 4.50
N ARG A 60 3.99 -10.72 4.28
CA ARG A 60 2.78 -10.01 4.73
C ARG A 60 1.53 -10.62 4.11
N ALA A 61 1.56 -11.00 2.83
CA ALA A 61 0.42 -11.64 2.17
C ALA A 61 0.06 -12.98 2.82
N ARG A 62 1.05 -13.80 3.20
CA ARG A 62 0.83 -15.05 3.95
C ARG A 62 0.17 -14.79 5.31
N GLN A 63 0.66 -13.83 6.08
CA GLN A 63 0.08 -13.46 7.38
C GLN A 63 -1.38 -13.00 7.28
N VAL A 64 -1.75 -12.36 6.17
CA VAL A 64 -3.13 -11.93 5.94
C VAL A 64 -4.06 -13.10 5.64
N LEU A 65 -3.56 -14.15 4.99
CA LEU A 65 -4.35 -15.33 4.60
C LEU A 65 -4.39 -16.41 5.68
N SER A 66 -3.43 -16.41 6.60
CA SER A 66 -3.32 -17.36 7.71
C SER A 66 -3.40 -16.60 9.05
N PRO A 67 -4.58 -16.06 9.41
CA PRO A 67 -4.77 -15.30 10.63
C PRO A 67 -4.62 -16.12 11.91
#